data_AF-A0AAV4A101-F1
#
_entry.id   AF-A0AAV4A101-F1
#
_cell.length_a   1.000
_cell.length_b   1.000
_cell.length_c   1.000
_cell.angle_alpha   90.00
_cell.angle_beta   90.00
_cell.angle_gamma   90.00
#
_symmetry.space_group_name_H-M   'P 1'
#
loop_
_entity.id
_entity.type
_entity.pdbx_description
1 polymer ?
#
loop_
_entity_poly.entity_id
_entity_poly.type
_entity_poly.pdbx_seq_one_letter_code
_entity_poly.pdbx_strand_id
1 'polypeptide(L)'
;MCNFADEHKLLQQPRRTLIGSFIGKNIFLATPLLRWYLEHGLIVDEIYEIVEYTPTRCFQGFADTVSENRRRGDLDPTKAILAETFKLLGNSAYGKSLENLENRRDVVYSTSENVGKLVNGRLFRTCTPLDHNDLFEVESAKKQSQVEFAAANWLFRLSVCQASDAVLPL
;
A
#
# COMPACT_ATOMS: atom_id res chain seq x y z
N MET A 1 16.01 -6.96 24.19
CA MET A 1 15.77 -8.11 23.30
C MET A 1 17.00 -8.48 22.48
N CYS A 2 17.80 -7.52 21.97
CA CYS A 2 19.16 -7.82 21.50
C CYS A 2 19.96 -8.59 22.55
N ASN A 3 19.96 -8.10 23.80
CA ASN A 3 20.64 -8.76 24.92
C ASN A 3 20.20 -10.22 25.12
N PHE A 4 18.91 -10.53 24.97
CA PHE A 4 18.39 -11.91 25.08
C PHE A 4 18.86 -12.80 23.92
N ALA A 5 18.88 -12.27 22.70
CA ALA A 5 19.36 -13.00 21.53
C ALA A 5 20.88 -13.25 21.56
N ASP A 6 21.64 -12.31 22.15
CA ASP A 6 23.08 -12.40 22.36
C ASP A 6 23.41 -13.42 23.46
N GLU A 7 22.67 -13.39 24.59
CA GLU A 7 22.80 -14.36 25.69
C GLU A 7 22.51 -15.80 25.24
N HIS A 8 21.48 -15.99 24.39
CA HIS A 8 21.10 -17.31 23.88
C HIS A 8 21.75 -17.68 22.54
N LYS A 9 22.66 -16.86 22.00
CA LYS A 9 23.37 -17.08 20.72
C LYS A 9 22.45 -17.43 19.53
N LEU A 10 21.25 -16.86 19.51
CA LEU A 10 20.24 -17.13 18.48
C LEU A 10 20.52 -16.40 17.15
N LEU A 11 21.32 -15.33 17.21
CA LEU A 11 21.69 -14.50 16.07
C LEU A 11 23.21 -14.45 15.95
N GLN A 12 23.78 -15.38 15.17
CA GLN A 12 25.23 -15.43 14.89
C GLN A 12 25.71 -14.25 14.02
N GLN A 13 24.80 -13.62 13.28
CA GLN A 13 25.07 -12.47 12.43
C GLN A 13 24.00 -11.40 12.66
N PRO A 14 24.38 -10.11 12.70
CA PRO A 14 23.43 -9.02 12.83
C PRO A 14 22.55 -8.97 11.58
N ARG A 15 21.26 -9.23 11.75
CA ARG A 15 20.25 -9.18 10.69
C ARG A 15 19.01 -8.44 11.19
N ARG A 16 18.46 -7.57 10.34
CA ARG A 16 17.20 -6.89 10.64
C ARG A 16 16.07 -7.92 10.54
N THR A 17 15.48 -8.25 11.67
CA THR A 17 14.37 -9.22 11.77
C THR A 17 13.14 -8.51 12.30
N LEU A 18 11.96 -8.97 11.89
CA LEU A 18 10.73 -8.55 12.52
C LEU A 18 10.67 -9.21 13.90
N ILE A 19 10.66 -8.39 14.94
CA ILE A 19 10.59 -8.84 16.32
C ILE A 19 9.16 -8.64 16.79
N GLY A 20 8.53 -9.70 17.31
CA GLY A 20 7.25 -9.59 18.01
C GLY A 20 7.45 -8.99 19.39
N SER A 21 7.77 -7.69 19.47
CA SER A 21 7.84 -7.00 20.75
C SER A 21 6.44 -6.58 21.19
N PHE A 22 6.11 -6.84 22.46
CA PHE A 22 4.88 -6.36 23.10
C PHE A 22 4.93 -4.87 23.46
N ILE A 23 5.93 -4.15 22.96
CA ILE A 23 6.14 -2.71 23.17
C ILE A 23 6.16 -2.06 21.81
N GLY A 24 5.39 -0.98 21.66
CA GLY A 24 5.37 -0.17 20.47
C GLY A 24 5.12 1.29 20.81
N LYS A 25 5.70 2.18 20.03
CA LYS A 25 5.50 3.63 20.13
C LYS A 25 4.89 4.11 18.82
N ASN A 26 3.90 5.00 18.90
CA ASN A 26 3.23 5.62 17.75
C ASN A 26 2.69 4.59 16.74
N ILE A 27 1.95 3.58 17.23
CA ILE A 27 1.30 2.58 16.38
C ILE A 27 -0.10 3.07 16.02
N PHE A 28 -0.41 3.05 14.73
CA PHE A 28 -1.77 3.22 14.25
C PHE A 28 -2.51 1.88 14.28
N LEU A 29 -3.56 1.77 15.08
CA LEU A 29 -4.35 0.55 15.24
C LEU A 29 -5.79 0.78 14.80
N ALA A 30 -6.33 -0.18 14.05
CA ALA A 30 -7.76 -0.21 13.79
C ALA A 30 -8.52 -0.50 15.09
N THR A 31 -9.63 0.21 15.32
CA THR A 31 -10.49 0.07 16.51
C THR A 31 -10.84 -1.38 16.89
N PRO A 32 -11.25 -2.29 15.96
CA PRO A 32 -11.54 -3.66 16.34
C PRO A 32 -10.31 -4.43 16.84
N LEU A 33 -9.14 -4.18 16.25
CA LEU A 33 -7.89 -4.81 16.65
C LEU A 33 -7.42 -4.28 18.01
N LEU A 34 -7.56 -2.98 18.24
CA LEU A 34 -7.26 -2.37 19.53
C LEU A 34 -8.12 -2.95 20.65
N ARG A 35 -9.43 -3.10 20.42
CA ARG A 35 -10.33 -3.73 21.40
C ARG A 35 -9.87 -5.14 21.77
N TRP A 36 -9.56 -5.96 20.77
CA TRP A 36 -9.06 -7.30 20.99
C TRP A 36 -7.77 -7.28 21.84
N TYR A 37 -6.83 -6.38 21.54
CA TYR A 37 -5.61 -6.26 22.34
C TYR A 37 -5.85 -5.80 23.77
N LEU A 38 -6.78 -4.87 24.00
CA LEU A 38 -7.15 -4.43 25.36
C LEU A 38 -7.71 -5.59 26.19
N GLU A 39 -8.54 -6.45 25.58
CA GLU A 39 -9.05 -7.67 26.22
C GLU A 39 -7.93 -8.66 26.57
N HIS A 40 -6.82 -8.62 25.84
CA HIS A 40 -5.65 -9.48 26.04
C HIS A 40 -4.54 -8.80 26.86
N GLY A 41 -4.85 -7.69 27.54
CA GLY A 41 -3.96 -7.03 28.49
C GLY A 41 -2.98 -6.01 27.89
N LEU A 42 -3.23 -5.52 26.67
CA LEU A 42 -2.51 -4.35 26.16
C LEU A 42 -2.85 -3.12 27.01
N ILE A 43 -1.83 -2.41 27.46
CA ILE A 43 -1.97 -1.15 28.19
C ILE A 43 -1.71 -0.01 27.21
N VAL A 44 -2.66 0.90 27.08
CA VAL A 44 -2.53 2.13 26.28
C VAL A 44 -2.23 3.27 27.24
N ASP A 45 -1.10 3.95 27.01
CA ASP A 45 -0.63 5.06 27.85
C ASP A 45 -1.26 6.39 27.38
N GLU A 46 -1.05 6.74 26.11
CA GLU A 46 -1.53 7.97 25.50
C GLU A 46 -2.15 7.72 24.12
N ILE A 47 -3.19 8.50 23.79
CA ILE A 47 -3.84 8.51 22.48
C ILE A 47 -3.59 9.87 21.84
N TYR A 48 -2.88 9.91 20.72
CA TYR A 48 -2.51 11.15 20.03
C TYR A 48 -3.52 11.57 18.94
N GLU A 49 -4.03 10.60 18.19
CA GLU A 49 -4.88 10.85 17.01
C GLU A 49 -5.95 9.77 16.89
N ILE A 50 -7.15 10.19 16.51
CA ILE A 50 -8.27 9.30 16.19
C ILE A 50 -8.76 9.68 14.80
N VAL A 51 -8.73 8.72 13.88
CA VAL A 51 -9.27 8.89 12.53
C VAL A 51 -10.57 8.10 12.43
N GLU A 52 -11.68 8.82 12.33
CA GLU A 52 -12.97 8.22 12.06
C GLU A 52 -13.13 7.95 10.56
N TYR A 53 -13.69 6.80 10.22
CA TYR A 53 -14.09 6.49 8.85
C TYR A 53 -15.51 5.94 8.82
N THR A 54 -16.31 6.41 7.86
CA THR A 54 -17.64 5.86 7.62
C THR A 54 -17.54 4.68 6.65
N PRO A 55 -17.84 3.44 7.08
CA PRO A 55 -17.74 2.28 6.21
C PRO A 55 -18.73 2.38 5.06
N THR A 56 -18.22 2.44 3.83
CA THR A 56 -19.04 2.39 2.61
C THR A 56 -18.66 1.17 1.77
N ARG A 57 -19.66 0.48 1.23
CA ARG A 57 -19.44 -0.69 0.37
C ARG A 57 -19.16 -0.31 -1.09
N CYS A 58 -18.16 0.55 -1.30
CA CYS A 58 -17.80 1.07 -2.63
C CYS A 58 -17.35 -0.03 -3.62
N PHE A 59 -16.85 -1.17 -3.12
CA PHE A 59 -16.41 -2.31 -3.94
C PHE A 59 -17.41 -3.47 -3.98
N GLN A 60 -18.65 -3.28 -3.53
CA GLN A 60 -19.64 -4.37 -3.48
C GLN A 60 -19.83 -5.06 -4.83
N GLY A 61 -20.07 -4.29 -5.90
CA GLY A 61 -20.27 -4.87 -7.23
C GLY A 61 -19.06 -5.66 -7.74
N PHE A 62 -17.85 -5.22 -7.42
CA PHE A 62 -16.63 -5.95 -7.75
C PHE A 62 -16.53 -7.28 -6.97
N ALA A 63 -16.74 -7.23 -5.65
CA ALA A 63 -16.69 -8.40 -4.79
C ALA A 63 -17.76 -9.44 -5.16
N ASP A 64 -18.97 -8.96 -5.47
CA ASP A 64 -20.09 -9.79 -5.93
C ASP A 64 -19.76 -10.48 -7.25
N THR A 65 -19.16 -9.75 -8.20
CA THR A 65 -18.74 -10.29 -9.50
C THR A 65 -17.67 -11.37 -9.34
N VAL A 66 -16.63 -11.13 -8.53
CA VAL A 66 -15.58 -12.12 -8.27
C VAL A 66 -16.18 -13.36 -7.61
N SER A 67 -17.04 -13.17 -6.61
CA SER A 67 -17.65 -14.27 -5.85
C SER A 67 -18.61 -15.10 -6.71
N GLU A 68 -19.39 -14.45 -7.58
CA GLU A 68 -20.33 -15.15 -8.46
C GLU A 68 -19.61 -15.98 -9.52
N ASN A 69 -18.59 -15.43 -10.18
CA ASN A 69 -17.81 -16.19 -11.14
C ASN A 69 -17.08 -17.37 -10.49
N ARG A 70 -16.65 -17.23 -9.24
CA ARG A 70 -16.11 -18.35 -8.44
C ARG A 70 -17.15 -19.44 -8.22
N ARG A 71 -18.34 -19.09 -7.69
CA ARG A 71 -19.44 -20.06 -7.49
C ARG A 71 -19.81 -20.78 -8.79
N ARG A 72 -19.84 -20.06 -9.92
CA ARG A 72 -20.15 -20.65 -11.23
C ARG A 72 -19.10 -21.62 -11.73
N GLY A 73 -17.82 -21.41 -11.41
CA GLY A 73 -16.76 -22.36 -11.74
C GLY A 73 -16.78 -23.60 -10.85
N ASP A 74 -17.25 -23.48 -9.61
CA ASP A 74 -17.43 -24.65 -8.73
C ASP A 74 -18.60 -25.55 -9.21
N LEU A 75 -19.61 -24.96 -9.84
CA LEU A 75 -20.76 -25.69 -10.42
C LEU A 75 -20.48 -26.34 -11.78
N ASP A 76 -19.60 -25.73 -12.60
CA ASP A 76 -19.35 -26.15 -13.97
C ASP A 76 -17.83 -26.23 -14.26
N PRO A 77 -17.27 -27.44 -14.40
CA PRO A 77 -15.84 -27.63 -14.67
C PRO A 77 -15.33 -26.91 -15.92
N THR A 78 -16.19 -26.63 -16.91
CA THR A 78 -15.79 -25.89 -18.12
C THR A 78 -15.45 -24.42 -17.83
N LYS A 79 -15.93 -23.88 -16.70
CA LYS A 79 -15.70 -22.51 -16.25
C LYS A 79 -14.61 -22.39 -15.19
N ALA A 80 -13.89 -23.48 -14.88
CA ALA A 80 -12.83 -23.49 -13.89
C ALA A 80 -11.73 -22.43 -14.18
N ILE A 81 -11.36 -22.25 -15.45
CA ILE A 81 -10.36 -21.25 -15.87
C ILE A 81 -10.81 -19.82 -15.52
N LEU A 82 -12.10 -19.51 -15.73
CA LEU A 82 -12.66 -18.21 -15.38
C LEU A 82 -12.66 -18.00 -13.87
N ALA A 83 -13.05 -19.01 -13.08
CA ALA A 83 -13.04 -18.91 -11.63
C ALA A 83 -11.63 -18.65 -11.04
N GLU A 84 -10.60 -19.32 -11.58
CA GLU A 84 -9.22 -19.05 -11.19
C GLU A 84 -8.75 -17.65 -11.64
N THR A 85 -9.16 -17.20 -12.83
CA THR A 85 -8.87 -15.83 -13.30
C THR A 85 -9.50 -14.78 -12.38
N PHE A 86 -10.77 -14.94 -11.98
CA PHE A 86 -11.44 -14.01 -11.08
C PHE A 86 -10.87 -14.02 -9.66
N LYS A 87 -10.37 -15.17 -9.19
CA LYS A 87 -9.61 -15.25 -7.92
C LYS A 87 -8.31 -14.45 -8.00
N LEU A 88 -7.54 -14.64 -9.07
CA LEU A 88 -6.32 -13.88 -9.29
C LEU A 88 -6.60 -12.38 -9.39
N LEU A 89 -7.67 -12.01 -10.08
CA LEU A 89 -8.13 -10.62 -10.18
C LEU A 89 -8.52 -10.03 -8.82
N GLY A 90 -9.26 -10.76 -7.98
CA GLY A 90 -9.61 -10.31 -6.63
C GLY A 90 -8.38 -10.04 -5.76
N ASN A 91 -7.42 -10.97 -5.79
CA ASN A 91 -6.18 -10.85 -5.01
C ASN A 91 -5.28 -9.71 -5.53
N SER A 92 -5.15 -9.59 -6.86
CA SER A 92 -4.31 -8.55 -7.47
C SER A 92 -4.91 -7.16 -7.27
N ALA A 93 -6.23 -7.03 -7.33
CA ALA A 93 -6.93 -5.78 -7.07
C ALA A 93 -6.65 -5.24 -5.65
N TYR A 94 -6.69 -6.11 -4.64
CA TYR A 94 -6.35 -5.73 -3.27
C TYR A 94 -4.88 -5.36 -3.12
N GLY A 95 -3.96 -6.13 -3.71
CA GLY A 95 -2.54 -5.76 -3.70
C GLY A 95 -2.28 -4.41 -4.38
N LYS A 96 -3.02 -4.10 -5.44
CA LYS A 96 -2.89 -2.85 -6.18
C LYS A 96 -3.37 -1.63 -5.39
N SER A 97 -4.40 -1.77 -4.55
CA SER A 97 -4.90 -0.68 -3.71
C SER A 97 -3.96 -0.31 -2.57
N LEU A 98 -3.11 -1.25 -2.13
CA LEU A 98 -2.10 -1.05 -1.08
C LEU A 98 -0.70 -0.73 -1.64
N GLU A 99 -0.56 -0.57 -2.95
CA GLU A 99 0.74 -0.36 -3.57
C GLU A 99 1.34 1.01 -3.19
N ASN A 100 2.61 1.01 -2.77
CA ASN A 100 3.34 2.26 -2.56
C ASN A 100 3.63 2.96 -3.89
N LEU A 101 2.85 4.00 -4.19
CA LEU A 101 2.98 4.80 -5.41
C LEU A 101 4.29 5.59 -5.49
N GLU A 102 4.97 5.85 -4.37
CA GLU A 102 6.25 6.59 -4.36
C GLU A 102 7.41 5.79 -4.99
N ASN A 103 7.29 4.47 -4.97
CA ASN A 103 8.26 3.58 -5.61
C ASN A 103 8.09 3.53 -7.14
N ARG A 104 6.96 4.02 -7.68
CA ARG A 104 6.78 4.15 -9.12
C ARG A 104 7.54 5.38 -9.62
N ARG A 105 8.80 5.16 -10.00
CA ARG A 105 9.68 6.18 -10.56
C ARG A 105 9.91 5.94 -12.05
N ASP A 106 10.03 7.03 -12.79
CA ASP A 106 10.56 7.04 -14.15
C ASP A 106 12.03 7.42 -14.08
N VAL A 107 12.87 6.53 -14.58
CA VAL A 107 14.33 6.69 -14.58
C VAL A 107 14.78 7.04 -15.99
N VAL A 108 15.46 8.17 -16.13
CA VAL A 108 16.00 8.64 -17.41
C VAL A 108 17.50 8.85 -17.26
N TYR A 109 18.27 8.24 -18.16
CA TYR A 109 19.71 8.45 -18.26
C TYR A 109 19.97 9.61 -19.21
N SER A 110 20.69 10.63 -18.74
CA SER A 110 20.97 11.83 -19.53
C SER A 110 22.37 12.37 -19.28
N THR A 111 22.91 13.06 -20.28
CA THR A 111 24.18 13.78 -20.19
C THR A 111 23.98 15.15 -19.52
N SER A 112 25.06 15.71 -18.98
CA SER A 112 25.13 17.02 -18.30
C SER A 112 24.30 18.16 -18.93
N GLU A 113 24.21 18.22 -20.26
CA GLU A 113 23.43 19.24 -20.98
C GLU A 113 21.91 19.22 -20.69
N ASN A 114 21.35 18.02 -20.51
CA ASN A 114 19.90 17.83 -20.36
C ASN A 114 19.46 17.63 -18.90
N VAL A 115 20.40 17.30 -18.01
CA VAL A 115 20.15 17.08 -16.57
C VAL A 115 19.53 18.32 -15.93
N GLY A 116 20.03 19.52 -16.26
CA GLY A 116 19.50 20.76 -15.69
C GLY A 116 18.00 20.96 -15.96
N LYS A 117 17.49 20.51 -17.11
CA LYS A 117 16.06 20.57 -17.42
C LYS A 117 15.26 19.56 -16.61
N LEU A 118 15.80 18.35 -16.42
CA LEU A 118 15.13 17.26 -15.71
C LEU A 118 15.09 17.50 -14.20
N VAL A 119 16.17 18.02 -13.61
CA VAL A 119 16.27 18.37 -12.18
C VAL A 119 15.29 19.47 -11.80
N ASN A 120 15.09 20.46 -12.68
CA ASN A 120 14.14 21.55 -12.45
C ASN A 120 12.67 21.13 -12.63
N GLY A 121 12.39 19.87 -12.99
CA GLY A 121 11.04 19.36 -13.15
C GLY A 121 10.33 19.23 -11.79
N ARG A 122 9.03 19.59 -11.73
CA ARG A 122 8.19 19.45 -10.52
C ARG A 122 8.16 18.03 -9.94
N LEU A 123 8.37 17.03 -10.79
CA LEU A 123 8.30 15.61 -10.44
C LEU A 123 9.67 15.02 -10.11
N PHE A 124 10.74 15.82 -10.11
CA PHE A 124 12.08 15.36 -9.78
C PHE A 124 12.15 14.76 -8.37
N ARG A 125 12.92 13.68 -8.22
CA ARG A 125 13.20 13.03 -6.93
C ARG A 125 14.68 13.00 -6.61
N THR A 126 15.46 12.36 -7.47
CA THR A 126 16.88 12.08 -7.22
C THR A 126 17.67 12.21 -8.51
N CYS A 127 18.92 12.66 -8.40
CA CYS A 127 19.90 12.63 -9.49
C CYS A 127 21.16 11.93 -8.97
N THR A 128 21.56 10.83 -9.61
CA THR A 128 22.74 10.05 -9.25
C THR A 128 23.73 10.07 -10.41
N PRO A 129 24.98 10.55 -10.20
CA PRO A 129 26.01 10.47 -11.23
C PRO A 129 26.46 9.01 -11.41
N LEU A 130 26.57 8.56 -12.66
CA LEU A 130 27.01 7.23 -13.06
C LEU A 130 28.39 7.31 -13.74
N ASP A 131 29.44 7.43 -12.92
CA ASP A 131 30.87 7.44 -13.29
C ASP A 131 31.31 8.40 -14.44
N HIS A 132 32.61 8.34 -14.78
CA HIS A 132 33.44 9.34 -15.46
C HIS A 132 32.99 9.89 -16.84
N ASN A 133 31.83 9.48 -17.38
CA ASN A 133 31.37 9.83 -18.73
C ASN A 133 30.22 10.85 -18.75
N ASP A 134 30.15 11.76 -17.78
CA ASP A 134 29.10 12.80 -17.66
C ASP A 134 27.66 12.25 -17.76
N LEU A 135 27.47 11.01 -17.31
CA LEU A 135 26.19 10.32 -17.35
C LEU A 135 25.50 10.43 -15.99
N PHE A 136 24.24 10.82 -16.02
CA PHE A 136 23.43 10.98 -14.81
C PHE A 136 22.15 10.16 -14.93
N GLU A 137 21.84 9.44 -13.86
CA GLU A 137 20.56 8.82 -13.64
C GLU A 137 19.63 9.81 -12.93
N VAL A 138 18.59 10.26 -13.63
CA VAL A 138 17.59 11.15 -13.06
C VAL A 138 16.31 10.37 -12.81
N GLU A 139 15.94 10.28 -11.54
CA GLU A 139 14.67 9.71 -11.11
C GLU A 139 13.61 10.80 -10.97
N SER A 140 12.45 10.54 -11.55
CA SER A 140 11.28 11.40 -11.44
C SER A 140 10.04 10.59 -11.05
N ALA A 141 9.08 11.22 -10.39
CA ALA A 141 7.76 10.65 -10.15
C ALA A 141 6.98 10.60 -11.47
N LYS A 142 6.17 9.54 -11.65
CA LYS A 142 5.33 9.42 -12.84
C LYS A 142 4.28 10.54 -12.88
N LYS A 143 4.16 11.22 -14.04
CA LYS A 143 3.21 12.33 -14.25
C LYS A 143 1.74 11.90 -14.19
N GLN A 144 1.44 10.67 -14.60
CA GLN A 144 0.16 10.01 -14.40
C GLN A 144 0.40 8.63 -13.83
N SER A 145 0.02 8.44 -12.58
CA SER A 145 -0.10 7.11 -11.99
C SER A 145 -1.47 6.56 -12.41
N GLN A 146 -1.55 5.91 -13.57
CA GLN A 146 -2.73 5.09 -13.86
C GLN A 146 -2.71 3.93 -12.86
N VAL A 147 -3.60 3.96 -11.86
CA VAL A 147 -3.95 2.75 -11.12
C VAL A 147 -4.99 2.05 -11.98
N GLU A 148 -4.51 1.45 -13.07
CA GLU A 148 -5.35 0.75 -14.01
C GLU A 148 -5.74 -0.60 -13.38
N PHE A 149 -6.95 -0.67 -12.84
CA PHE A 149 -7.58 -1.96 -12.58
C PHE A 149 -7.94 -2.53 -13.95
N ALA A 150 -7.02 -3.29 -14.55
CA ALA A 150 -7.22 -3.98 -15.81
C ALA A 150 -8.20 -5.16 -15.64
N ALA A 151 -9.45 -4.83 -15.35
CA ALA A 151 -10.62 -5.66 -15.56
C ALA A 151 -11.81 -4.73 -15.81
N ALA A 152 -11.98 -4.39 -17.10
CA ALA A 152 -13.13 -3.68 -17.65
C ALA A 152 -13.41 -2.30 -17.05
N ASN A 153 -12.82 -1.25 -17.61
CA ASN A 153 -13.50 0.04 -17.85
C ASN A 153 -14.30 0.70 -16.69
N TRP A 154 -13.84 0.63 -15.45
CA TRP A 154 -14.42 1.37 -14.33
C TRP A 154 -13.50 2.52 -13.92
N LEU A 155 -13.68 3.68 -14.56
CA LEU A 155 -13.10 4.97 -14.17
C LEU A 155 -13.67 5.42 -12.82
N PHE A 156 -13.08 5.00 -11.71
CA PHE A 156 -13.29 5.68 -10.43
C PHE A 156 -12.43 6.96 -10.40
N ARG A 157 -13.01 8.06 -10.84
CA ARG A 157 -12.53 9.41 -10.48
C ARG A 157 -12.88 9.62 -9.01
N LEU A 158 -11.94 9.35 -8.10
CA LEU A 158 -12.08 9.76 -6.69
C LEU A 158 -12.15 11.29 -6.65
N SER A 159 -13.37 11.83 -6.59
CA SER A 159 -13.59 13.18 -6.10
C SER A 159 -13.44 13.11 -4.58
N VAL A 160 -12.44 13.80 -4.06
CA VAL A 160 -12.31 14.08 -2.63
C VAL A 160 -13.58 14.83 -2.20
N CYS A 161 -14.49 14.16 -1.51
CA CYS A 161 -15.60 14.82 -0.85
C CYS A 161 -15.04 15.52 0.40
N GLN A 162 -15.01 16.85 0.36
CA GLN A 162 -14.79 17.68 1.54
C GLN A 162 -15.83 17.32 2.60
N ALA A 163 -15.37 16.94 3.79
CA ALA A 163 -16.20 16.81 4.97
C ALA A 163 -16.81 18.18 5.27
N SER A 164 -18.13 18.29 5.13
CA SER A 164 -18.92 19.42 5.61
C SER A 164 -19.69 18.97 6.84
N ASP A 165 -19.36 19.60 7.96
CA ASP A 165 -20.16 19.87 9.14
C ASP A 165 -21.39 18.99 9.38
N ALA A 166 -21.26 18.04 10.30
CA ALA A 166 -22.40 17.43 10.99
C ALA A 166 -22.27 17.66 12.49
N VAL A 167 -23.02 18.64 12.96
CA VAL A 167 -23.30 18.96 14.36
C VAL A 167 -23.93 17.74 15.03
N LEU A 168 -23.32 17.25 16.10
CA LEU A 168 -23.88 16.22 16.98
C LEU A 168 -24.92 16.84 17.94
N PRO A 169 -26.12 16.27 18.10
CA PRO A 169 -26.92 16.50 19.29
C PRO A 169 -26.45 15.54 20.41
N LEU A 170 -26.43 16.08 21.63
CA LEU A 170 -26.08 15.44 22.90
C LEU A 170 -26.94 14.20 23.22
#